data_AF-A0A9E4HPI8-F1
#
_entry.id   AF-A0A9E4HPI8-F1
#
_cell.length_a   1.000
_cell.length_b   1.000
_cell.length_c   1.000
_cell.angle_alpha   90.00
_cell.angle_beta   90.00
_cell.angle_gamma   90.00
#
_symmetry.space_group_name_H-M   'P 1'
#
loop_
_entity.id
_entity.type
_entity.pdbx_description
1 polymer ?
#
loop_
_entity_poly.entity_id
_entity_poly.type
_entity_poly.pdbx_seq_one_letter_code
_entity_poly.pdbx_strand_id
1 'polypeptide(L)'
;PQCFLGLVQESGGPSREHYQAFIDVLRRDADTALAAVRLVLAQPGITSQMVDNLNGMIHLRALLTDVFLVDEMLRPDADHPLHTPPDDADSPPATS
;
A
#
# COMPACT_ATOMS: atom_id res chain seq x y z
N PRO A 1 0.72 11.03 -2.13
CA PRO A 1 -0.33 10.87 -1.09
C PRO A 1 -1.70 11.50 -1.43
N GLN A 2 -1.74 12.71 -2.02
CA GLN A 2 -3.01 13.42 -2.26
C GLN A 2 -3.91 12.76 -3.32
N CYS A 3 -3.37 12.18 -4.40
CA CYS A 3 -4.17 11.44 -5.40
C CYS A 3 -4.86 10.20 -4.81
N PHE A 4 -4.17 9.48 -3.92
CA PHE A 4 -4.75 8.29 -3.27
C PHE A 4 -5.91 8.66 -2.34
N LEU A 5 -5.75 9.73 -1.55
CA LEU A 5 -6.83 10.24 -0.71
C LEU A 5 -8.05 10.71 -1.53
N GLY A 6 -7.83 11.24 -2.73
CA GLY A 6 -8.91 11.56 -3.68
C GLY A 6 -9.71 10.33 -4.09
N LEU A 7 -9.02 9.25 -4.48
CA LEU A 7 -9.66 7.97 -4.80
C LEU A 7 -10.45 7.36 -3.64
N VAL A 8 -9.95 7.50 -2.40
CA VAL A 8 -10.71 7.08 -1.20
C VAL A 8 -12.01 7.89 -1.04
N GLN A 9 -11.98 9.19 -1.35
CA GLN A 9 -13.16 10.04 -1.27
C GLN A 9 -14.16 9.78 -2.40
N GLU A 10 -13.70 9.40 -3.58
CA GLU A 10 -14.53 9.01 -4.72
C GLU A 10 -15.09 7.58 -4.58
N SER A 11 -14.46 6.76 -3.74
CA SER A 11 -14.92 5.40 -3.43
C SER A 11 -16.13 5.41 -2.49
N GLY A 12 -17.21 4.74 -2.89
CA GLY A 12 -18.42 4.54 -2.09
C GLY A 12 -18.41 3.25 -1.27
N GLY A 13 -19.10 3.25 -0.12
CA GLY A 13 -19.43 2.03 0.63
C GLY A 13 -18.22 1.24 1.16
N PRO A 14 -18.23 -0.12 1.09
CA PRO A 14 -17.19 -1.00 1.67
C PRO A 14 -15.77 -0.74 1.16
N SER A 15 -15.60 -0.24 -0.07
CA SER A 15 -14.29 0.07 -0.63
C SER A 15 -13.57 1.16 0.16
N ARG A 16 -14.30 2.16 0.68
CA ARG A 16 -13.73 3.24 1.49
C ARG A 16 -13.14 2.72 2.80
N GLU A 17 -13.80 1.76 3.46
CA GLU A 17 -13.31 1.18 4.71
C GLU A 17 -12.01 0.39 4.49
N HIS A 18 -11.91 -0.37 3.39
CA HIS A 18 -10.68 -1.07 3.03
C HIS A 18 -9.52 -0.10 2.75
N TYR A 19 -9.79 0.99 2.01
CA TYR A 19 -8.78 2.03 1.78
C TYR A 19 -8.32 2.70 3.07
N GLN A 20 -9.25 3.01 3.98
CA GLN A 20 -8.92 3.63 5.26
C GLN A 20 -8.07 2.69 6.14
N ALA A 21 -8.45 1.42 6.22
CA ALA A 21 -7.70 0.41 6.97
C ALA A 21 -6.27 0.26 6.42
N PHE A 22 -6.12 0.24 5.09
CA PHE A 22 -4.80 0.19 4.46
C PHE A 22 -3.96 1.45 4.73
N ILE A 23 -4.56 2.65 4.70
CA ILE A 23 -3.88 3.90 5.08
C ILE A 23 -3.36 3.84 6.51
N ASP A 24 -4.11 3.23 7.42
CA ASP A 24 -3.70 3.12 8.82
C ASP A 24 -2.52 2.15 9.00
N VAL A 25 -2.47 1.05 8.24
CA VAL A 25 -1.30 0.16 8.15
C VAL A 25 -0.08 0.93 7.63
N LEU A 26 -0.23 1.62 6.49
CA LEU A 26 0.83 2.42 5.88
C LEU A 26 1.39 3.47 6.84
N ARG A 27 0.51 4.16 7.59
CA ARG A 27 0.91 5.15 8.58
C ARG A 27 1.74 4.53 9.70
N ARG A 28 1.31 3.38 10.24
CA ARG A 28 2.01 2.69 11.32
C ARG A 28 3.41 2.24 10.90
N ASP A 29 3.55 1.69 9.70
CA ASP A 29 4.85 1.27 9.18
C ASP A 29 5.74 2.47 8.85
N ALA A 30 5.17 3.57 8.35
CA ALA A 30 5.89 4.83 8.16
C ALA A 30 6.44 5.40 9.47
N ASP A 31 5.64 5.45 10.54
CA ASP A 31 6.07 5.96 11.84
C ASP A 31 7.18 5.10 12.44
N THR A 32 7.06 3.77 12.33
CA THR A 32 8.06 2.82 12.81
C THR A 32 9.37 2.92 12.02
N ALA A 33 9.28 2.97 10.68
CA ALA A 33 10.42 3.13 9.80
C ALA A 33 11.17 4.46 10.06
N LEU A 34 10.42 5.56 10.21
CA LEU A 34 10.97 6.88 10.48
C LEU A 34 11.69 6.92 11.83
N ALA A 35 11.13 6.30 12.87
CA ALA A 35 11.78 6.23 14.18
C ALA A 35 13.15 5.51 14.10
N ALA A 36 13.22 4.38 13.39
CA ALA A 36 14.46 3.64 13.20
C ALA A 36 15.49 4.43 12.37
N VAL A 37 15.07 5.08 11.28
CA VAL A 37 15.94 5.95 10.47
C VAL A 37 16.50 7.08 11.32
N ARG A 38 15.66 7.77 12.10
CA ARG A 38 16.10 8.85 13.00
C ARG A 38 17.11 8.35 14.04
N LEU A 39 16.92 7.16 14.60
CA LEU A 39 17.85 6.57 15.54
C LEU A 39 19.22 6.29 14.89
N VAL A 40 19.24 5.76 13.67
CA VAL A 40 20.48 5.52 12.92
C VAL A 40 21.18 6.85 12.60
N LEU A 41 20.43 7.87 12.17
CA LEU A 41 20.97 9.20 11.88
C LEU A 41 21.48 9.95 13.11
N ALA A 42 20.97 9.62 14.31
CA ALA A 42 21.43 10.20 15.56
C ALA A 42 22.78 9.62 16.05
N GLN A 43 23.31 8.57 15.41
CA GLN A 43 24.58 8.00 15.83
C GLN A 43 25.77 8.87 15.42
N PRO A 44 26.80 9.01 16.27
CA PRO A 44 28.02 9.77 15.94
C PRO A 44 28.78 9.26 14.71
N GLY A 45 28.58 7.99 14.35
CA GLY A 45 29.09 7.38 13.13
C GLY A 45 28.13 6.30 12.64
N ILE A 46 27.79 6.35 11.36
CA ILE A 46 26.88 5.40 10.71
C ILE A 46 27.73 4.32 10.04
N THR A 47 27.64 3.08 10.53
CA THR A 47 28.37 1.95 9.95
C THR A 47 27.53 1.24 8.89
N SER A 48 28.17 0.55 7.95
CA SER A 48 27.46 -0.27 6.96
C SER A 48 26.57 -1.32 7.62
N GLN A 49 27.03 -1.95 8.70
CA GLN A 49 26.22 -2.93 9.46
C GLN A 49 24.93 -2.33 10.01
N MET A 50 24.94 -1.06 10.45
CA MET A 50 23.72 -0.39 10.91
C MET A 50 22.75 -0.15 9.76
N VAL A 51 23.26 0.25 8.59
CA VAL A 51 22.46 0.42 7.38
C VAL A 51 21.89 -0.93 6.92
N ASP A 52 22.68 -2.01 6.97
CA ASP A 52 22.23 -3.36 6.63
C ASP A 52 21.13 -3.85 7.57
N ASN A 53 21.29 -3.63 8.88
CA ASN A 53 20.27 -3.98 9.87
C ASN A 53 18.98 -3.15 9.66
N LEU A 54 19.12 -1.87 9.33
CA LEU A 54 17.98 -1.00 9.01
C LEU A 54 17.26 -1.50 7.75
N ASN A 55 17.99 -1.86 6.70
CA ASN A 55 17.46 -2.43 5.45
C ASN A 55 16.79 -3.80 5.66
N GLY A 56 17.23 -4.55 6.68
CA GLY A 56 16.62 -5.81 7.10
C GLY A 56 15.34 -5.65 7.93
N MET A 57 15.00 -4.44 8.37
CA MET A 57 13.84 -4.20 9.21
C MET A 57 12.53 -4.42 8.44
N ILE A 58 11.65 -5.25 9.00
CA ILE A 58 10.37 -5.64 8.39
C ILE A 58 9.50 -4.41 8.07
N HIS A 59 9.36 -3.48 9.02
CA HIS A 59 8.53 -2.28 8.83
C HIS A 59 9.02 -1.38 7.68
N LEU A 60 10.34 -1.28 7.47
CA LEU A 60 10.87 -0.50 6.34
C LEU A 60 10.58 -1.20 5.02
N ARG A 61 10.74 -2.53 4.95
CA ARG A 61 10.44 -3.30 3.75
C ARG A 61 8.94 -3.33 3.44
N ALA A 62 8.09 -3.44 4.45
CA ALA A 62 6.63 -3.39 4.33
C ALA A 62 6.22 -2.03 3.75
N LEU A 63 6.66 -0.93 4.36
CA LEU A 63 6.37 0.43 3.89
C LEU A 63 6.78 0.65 2.42
N LEU A 64 7.99 0.21 2.04
CA LEU A 64 8.45 0.36 0.66
C LEU A 64 7.58 -0.45 -0.31
N THR A 65 7.19 -1.66 0.07
CA THR A 65 6.31 -2.52 -0.73
C THR A 65 4.92 -1.90 -0.87
N ASP A 66 4.37 -1.37 0.23
CA ASP A 66 3.06 -0.73 0.25
C ASP A 66 3.01 0.51 -0.66
N VAL A 67 4.10 1.29 -0.72
CA VAL A 67 4.20 2.42 -1.65
C VAL A 67 4.16 1.97 -3.11
N PHE A 68 4.81 0.86 -3.46
CA PHE A 68 4.72 0.29 -4.82
C PHE A 68 3.31 -0.21 -5.13
N LEU A 69 2.66 -0.89 -4.18
CA LEU A 69 1.28 -1.34 -4.35
C LEU A 69 0.33 -0.16 -4.60
N VAL A 70 0.48 0.94 -3.84
CA VAL A 70 -0.30 2.16 -4.06
C VAL A 70 -0.01 2.77 -5.43
N ASP A 71 1.26 2.82 -5.85
CA ASP A 71 1.63 3.36 -7.17
C ASP A 71 0.98 2.56 -8.31
N GLU A 72 0.94 1.23 -8.20
CA GLU A 72 0.26 0.34 -9.16
C GLU A 72 -1.26 0.57 -9.17
N MET A 73 -1.88 0.72 -8.01
CA MET A 73 -3.31 1.06 -7.92
C MET A 73 -3.65 2.43 -8.54
N LEU A 74 -2.74 3.40 -8.44
CA LEU A 74 -2.91 4.74 -9.00
C LEU A 74 -2.64 4.81 -10.51
N ARG A 75 -1.91 3.83 -11.06
CA ARG A 75 -1.53 3.76 -12.47
C ARG A 75 -1.65 2.32 -12.98
N PRO A 76 -2.88 1.83 -13.25
CA PRO A 76 -3.09 0.48 -13.76
C PRO A 76 -2.54 0.25 -15.19
N ASP A 77 -2.29 1.31 -15.97
CA ASP A 77 -1.92 1.21 -17.40
C ASP A 77 -0.41 1.12 -17.69
N ALA A 78 0.36 0.41 -16.87
CA ALA A 78 1.67 -0.09 -17.29
C ALA A 78 1.56 -1.55 -17.79
N ASP A 79 0.69 -1.76 -18.79
CA ASP A 79 0.60 -2.97 -19.63
C ASP A 79 -0.02 -4.27 -19.02
N HIS A 80 -0.92 -4.19 -18.02
CA HIS A 80 -1.59 -5.40 -17.47
C HIS A 80 -3.13 -5.32 -17.53
N PRO A 81 -3.83 -6.33 -18.11
CA PRO A 81 -5.28 -6.34 -18.16
C PRO A 81 -5.87 -6.51 -16.76
N LEU A 82 -6.75 -5.57 -16.39
CA LEU A 82 -7.53 -5.57 -15.15
C LEU A 82 -8.21 -6.93 -14.93
N HIS A 83 -8.03 -7.52 -13.75
CA HIS A 83 -8.81 -8.69 -13.32
C HIS A 83 -10.29 -8.29 -13.23
N THR A 84 -11.06 -8.56 -14.28
CA THR A 84 -12.52 -8.51 -14.22
C THR A 84 -13.00 -9.57 -13.23
N PRO A 85 -13.87 -9.21 -12.27
CA PRO A 85 -14.56 -10.22 -11.45
C PRO A 85 -15.21 -11.25 -12.38
N PRO A 86 -15.32 -12.54 -11.97
CA PRO A 86 -16.03 -13.51 -12.77
C PRO A 86 -17.45 -12.97 -13.01
N ASP A 87 -17.77 -12.80 -14.29
CA ASP A 87 -19.08 -12.37 -14.78
C ASP A 87 -20.13 -13.25 -14.11
N ASP A 88 -21.14 -12.64 -13.48
CA ASP A 88 -22.33 -13.31 -12.93
C ASP A 88 -23.17 -13.85 -14.11
N ALA A 89 -22.58 -14.73 -14.92
CA ALA A 89 -23.19 -15.45 -16.00
C ALA A 89 -23.84 -16.73 -15.45
N ASP A 90 -24.74 -16.58 -14.48
CA ASP A 90 -25.71 -17.61 -14.14
C ASP A 90 -27.05 -16.98 -13.72
N SER A 91 -27.62 -16.16 -14.61
CA SER A 91 -29.06 -15.88 -14.55
C SER A 91 -29.79 -16.97 -15.33
N PRO A 92 -30.65 -17.79 -14.69
CA PRO A 92 -31.37 -18.85 -15.39
C PRO A 92 -32.40 -18.24 -16.37
N PRO A 93 -32.66 -18.89 -17.52
CA PRO A 93 -33.55 -18.34 -18.53
C PRO A 93 -34.99 -18.27 -18.03
N ALA A 94 -35.63 -17.14 -18.28
CA ALA A 94 -37.05 -16.93 -18.02
C ALA A 94 -37.88 -17.94 -18.84
N THR A 95 -38.56 -18.85 -18.15
CA THR A 95 -39.52 -19.78 -18.75
C THR A 95 -40.72 -18.99 -19.28
N SER A 96 -40.97 -19.07 -20.59
CA SER A 96 -42.27 -18.74 -21.22
C SER A 96 -43.03 -20.02 -21.54
#